data_AF-A0A419EG10-F1
#
_entry.id   AF-A0A419EG10-F1
#
_cell.length_a   1.000
_cell.length_b   1.000
_cell.length_c   1.000
_cell.angle_alpha   90.00
_cell.angle_beta   90.00
_cell.angle_gamma   90.00
#
_symmetry.space_group_name_H-M   'P 1'
#
loop_
_entity.id
_entity.type
_entity.pdbx_description
1 polymer ?
#
loop_
_entity_poly.entity_id
_entity_poly.type
_entity_poly.pdbx_seq_one_letter_code
_entity_poly.pdbx_strand_id
1 'polypeptide(L)'
;MLPNGIERHHVVPRSLGGLRFGPANHLAPLTYREHFLAHWLLTKFTTGSARKKMANALWAMTRKGAVSAWRYAIARAAHRESLLGSSWNRGRKHAQEVREKMRMAHLGKKFSEEHKRKIGLANAGNRGSLGMKRSDETRKKMSKPKSEEHRSNISAALVGNKRALGHRHSEETRRKISVNRSAASKRLLT
;
A
#
# COMPACT_ATOMS: atom_id res chain seq x y z
N MET A 1 25.09 11.13 18.72
CA MET A 1 24.56 12.50 18.65
C MET A 1 25.51 13.38 19.43
N LEU A 2 25.77 14.61 18.97
CA LEU A 2 26.50 15.57 19.80
C LEU A 2 25.55 16.06 20.93
N PRO A 3 26.06 16.57 22.04
CA PRO A 3 25.23 17.14 23.09
C PRO A 3 24.33 18.25 22.51
N ASN A 4 23.13 18.44 23.05
CA ASN A 4 22.22 19.57 22.77
C ASN A 4 21.51 19.58 21.39
N GLY A 5 21.19 18.43 20.81
CA GLY A 5 20.37 18.39 19.58
C GLY A 5 21.09 18.85 18.31
N ILE A 6 22.43 18.86 18.36
CA ILE A 6 23.31 19.16 17.24
C ILE A 6 23.56 17.88 16.42
N GLU A 7 23.35 18.01 15.12
CA GLU A 7 23.60 17.01 14.09
C GLU A 7 24.86 17.35 13.29
N ARG A 8 25.60 16.32 12.87
CA ARG A 8 26.78 16.48 12.02
C ARG A 8 26.33 16.45 10.55
N HIS A 9 26.29 17.61 9.91
CA HIS A 9 26.00 17.74 8.49
C HIS A 9 27.31 17.61 7.69
N HIS A 10 27.30 16.86 6.59
CA HIS A 10 28.47 16.81 5.71
C HIS A 10 28.40 17.98 4.74
N VAL A 11 29.46 18.79 4.65
CA VAL A 11 29.50 19.95 3.75
C VAL A 11 29.21 19.52 2.31
N VAL A 12 29.87 18.45 1.86
CA VAL A 12 29.47 17.70 0.67
C VAL A 12 28.72 16.45 1.13
N PRO A 13 27.44 16.25 0.75
CA PRO A 13 26.70 15.07 1.14
C PRO A 13 27.37 13.78 0.66
N ARG A 14 27.44 12.75 1.50
CA ARG A 14 28.04 11.44 1.13
C ARG A 14 27.41 10.81 -0.11
N SER A 15 26.10 11.01 -0.32
CA SER A 15 25.41 10.49 -1.50
C SER A 15 25.89 11.14 -2.81
N LEU A 16 26.55 12.28 -2.72
CA LEU A 16 27.19 13.01 -3.82
C LEU A 16 28.72 12.84 -3.83
N GLY A 17 29.27 11.86 -3.09
CA GLY A 17 30.71 11.60 -3.05
C GLY A 17 31.47 12.32 -1.94
N GLY A 18 30.76 12.95 -1.00
CA GLY A 18 31.39 13.57 0.16
C GLY A 18 32.16 12.58 1.03
N LEU A 19 33.32 13.02 1.54
CA LEU A 19 34.20 12.22 2.39
C LEU A 19 33.52 11.85 3.72
N ARG A 20 33.80 10.62 4.20
CA ARG A 20 33.38 10.16 5.53
C ARG A 20 34.33 10.64 6.63
N PHE A 21 35.61 10.75 6.29
CA PHE A 21 36.70 11.20 7.15
C PHE A 21 37.58 12.13 6.31
N GLY A 22 38.11 13.17 6.93
CA GLY A 22 38.86 14.21 6.20
C GLY A 22 39.23 15.37 7.12
N PRO A 23 39.74 16.48 6.56
CA PRO A 23 40.11 17.68 7.33
C PRO A 23 38.94 18.19 8.16
N ALA A 24 39.20 18.88 9.27
CA ALA A 24 38.19 19.25 10.26
C ALA A 24 36.94 19.97 9.70
N ASN A 25 37.05 20.59 8.52
CA ASN A 25 35.99 21.31 7.81
C ASN A 25 35.03 20.44 6.97
N HIS A 26 35.21 19.11 6.86
CA HIS A 26 34.29 18.27 6.07
C HIS A 26 32.91 18.07 6.73
N LEU A 27 32.80 18.38 8.03
CA LEU A 27 31.56 18.33 8.81
C LEU A 27 31.24 19.71 9.38
N ALA A 28 29.97 20.10 9.30
CA ALA A 28 29.42 21.27 9.96
C ALA A 28 28.49 20.81 11.10
N PRO A 29 28.71 21.24 12.35
CA PRO A 29 27.75 21.04 13.43
C PRO A 29 26.55 21.98 13.20
N LEU A 30 25.36 21.41 13.01
CA LEU A 30 24.12 22.15 12.77
C LEU A 30 23.03 21.66 13.73
N THR A 31 22.12 22.54 14.14
CA THR A 31 20.87 22.11 14.78
C THR A 31 20.00 21.33 13.78
N TYR A 32 19.05 20.52 14.27
CA TYR A 32 18.10 19.82 13.37
C TYR A 32 17.38 20.77 12.39
N ARG A 33 17.04 21.99 12.84
CA ARG A 33 16.41 23.00 11.98
C ARG A 33 17.35 23.44 10.87
N GLU A 34 18.60 23.75 11.18
CA GLU A 34 19.60 24.17 10.20
C GLU A 34 19.97 23.03 9.26
N HIS A 35 20.12 21.81 9.78
CA HIS A 35 20.36 20.61 8.98
C HIS A 35 19.20 20.38 7.99
N PHE A 36 17.95 20.56 8.43
CA PHE A 36 16.78 20.47 7.54
C PHE A 36 16.83 21.53 6.43
N LEU A 37 17.13 22.79 6.78
CA LEU A 37 17.25 23.88 5.81
C LEU A 37 18.38 23.61 4.80
N ALA A 38 19.54 23.11 5.26
CA ALA A 38 20.65 22.75 4.39
C ALA A 38 20.24 21.67 3.37
N HIS A 39 19.61 20.58 3.82
CA HIS A 39 19.10 19.55 2.91
C HIS A 39 18.00 20.06 1.98
N TRP A 40 17.18 21.01 2.44
CA TRP A 40 16.17 21.63 1.58
C TRP A 40 16.81 22.51 0.49
N LEU A 41 17.77 23.37 0.85
CA LEU A 41 18.53 24.19 -0.11
C LEU A 41 19.29 23.33 -1.12
N LEU A 42 19.87 22.21 -0.69
CA LEU A 42 20.54 21.27 -1.59
C LEU A 42 19.59 20.74 -2.69
N THR A 43 18.29 20.58 -2.43
CA THR A 43 17.33 20.19 -3.47
C THR A 43 17.10 21.27 -4.53
N LYS A 44 17.40 22.53 -4.22
CA LYS A 44 17.19 23.68 -5.12
C LYS A 44 18.36 23.89 -6.08
N PHE A 45 19.59 23.68 -5.62
CA PHE A 45 20.79 23.90 -6.44
C PHE A 45 21.32 22.64 -7.14
N THR A 46 20.84 21.45 -6.78
CA THR A 46 21.22 20.21 -7.47
C THR A 46 20.23 19.84 -8.57
N THR A 47 20.73 19.14 -9.60
CA THR A 47 19.94 18.68 -10.77
C THR A 47 20.10 17.16 -10.97
N GLY A 48 19.28 16.59 -11.86
CA GLY A 48 19.41 15.19 -12.28
C GLY A 48 19.43 14.15 -11.14
N SER A 49 20.39 13.24 -11.18
CA SER A 49 20.56 12.18 -10.16
C SER A 49 20.91 12.74 -8.78
N ALA A 50 21.67 13.85 -8.73
CA ALA A 50 22.03 14.52 -7.49
C ALA A 50 20.79 15.09 -6.78
N ARG A 51 19.90 15.76 -7.52
CA ARG A 51 18.62 16.26 -6.98
C ARG A 51 17.77 15.14 -6.39
N LYS A 52 17.65 14.02 -7.09
CA LYS A 52 16.92 12.85 -6.59
C LYS A 52 17.49 12.33 -5.27
N LYS A 53 18.82 12.25 -5.16
CA LYS A 53 19.50 11.87 -3.91
C LYS A 53 19.24 12.88 -2.78
N MET A 54 19.23 14.18 -3.07
CA MET A 54 18.94 15.23 -2.08
C MET A 54 17.49 15.21 -1.62
N ALA A 55 16.54 15.01 -2.54
CA ALA A 55 15.12 14.86 -2.19
C ALA A 55 14.89 13.63 -1.28
N ASN A 56 15.57 12.52 -1.57
CA ASN A 56 15.54 11.33 -0.70
C ASN A 56 16.17 11.60 0.68
N ALA A 57 17.28 12.34 0.74
CA ALA A 57 17.91 12.71 2.00
C ALA A 57 17.00 13.62 2.85
N LEU A 58 16.38 14.63 2.24
CA LEU A 58 15.41 15.51 2.88
C LEU A 58 14.19 14.72 3.42
N TRP A 59 13.67 13.79 2.63
CA TRP A 59 12.59 12.89 3.04
C TRP A 59 12.98 11.98 4.22
N ALA A 60 14.23 11.52 4.26
CA ALA A 60 14.71 10.71 5.38
C ALA A 60 14.72 11.49 6.70
N MET A 61 14.93 12.81 6.67
CA MET A 61 14.88 13.65 7.88
C MET A 61 13.49 13.70 8.52
N THR A 62 12.42 13.54 7.73
CA THR A 62 11.05 13.58 8.26
C THR A 62 10.58 12.27 8.87
N ARG A 63 11.38 11.20 8.73
CA ARG A 63 11.11 9.89 9.32
C ARG A 63 11.73 9.72 10.70
N LYS A 64 12.55 10.68 11.14
CA LYS A 64 13.21 10.68 12.44
C LYS A 64 12.58 11.72 13.35
N GLY A 65 11.75 11.28 14.28
CA GLY A 65 11.13 12.14 15.30
C GLY A 65 9.92 12.94 14.82
N ALA A 66 9.40 13.79 15.71
CA ALA A 66 8.28 14.67 15.43
C ALA A 66 8.72 15.84 14.54
N VAL A 67 8.01 16.05 13.43
CA VAL A 67 8.32 17.09 12.45
C VAL A 67 7.10 17.99 12.26
N SER A 68 7.34 19.30 12.15
CA SER A 68 6.27 20.25 11.87
C SER A 68 5.57 19.94 10.54
N ALA A 69 4.26 20.18 10.48
CA ALA A 69 3.45 19.88 9.31
C ALA A 69 3.99 20.52 8.01
N TRP A 70 4.51 21.75 8.09
CA TRP A 70 5.06 22.45 6.94
C TRP A 70 6.36 21.81 6.42
N ARG A 71 7.28 21.38 7.31
CA ARG A 71 8.53 20.69 6.93
C ARG A 71 8.22 19.36 6.25
N TYR A 72 7.24 18.62 6.80
CA TYR A 72 6.75 17.39 6.18
C TYR A 72 6.17 17.65 4.78
N ALA A 73 5.33 18.68 4.63
CA ALA A 73 4.73 19.02 3.35
C ALA A 73 5.78 19.31 2.27
N ILE A 74 6.83 20.09 2.61
CA ILE A 74 7.95 20.40 1.72
C ILE A 74 8.73 19.14 1.34
N ALA A 75 9.15 18.34 2.32
CA ALA A 75 9.94 17.15 2.07
C ALA A 75 9.16 16.14 1.20
N ARG A 76 7.87 15.96 1.50
CA ARG A 76 6.96 15.11 0.72
C ARG A 76 6.82 15.60 -0.72
N ALA A 77 6.68 16.91 -0.94
CA ALA A 77 6.57 17.49 -2.28
C ALA A 77 7.84 17.24 -3.10
N ALA A 78 9.02 17.55 -2.54
CA ALA A 78 10.30 17.32 -3.20
C ALA A 78 10.55 15.83 -3.51
N HIS A 79 10.19 14.94 -2.57
CA HIS A 79 10.30 13.50 -2.79
C HIS A 79 9.32 13.00 -3.85
N ARG A 80 8.07 13.48 -3.85
CA ARG A 80 7.10 13.11 -4.88
C ARG A 80 7.57 13.53 -6.27
N GLU A 81 8.09 14.74 -6.40
CA GLU A 81 8.65 15.25 -7.65
C GLU A 81 9.81 14.37 -8.14
N SER A 82 10.68 13.90 -7.24
CA SER A 82 11.81 13.03 -7.60
C SER A 82 11.38 11.64 -8.11
N LEU A 83 10.18 11.18 -7.72
CA LEU A 83 9.57 9.94 -8.19
C LEU A 83 8.84 10.09 -9.53
N LEU A 84 8.45 11.30 -9.93
CA LEU A 84 7.87 11.54 -11.25
C LEU A 84 8.88 11.15 -12.33
N GLY A 85 8.42 10.42 -13.35
CA GLY A 85 9.29 9.86 -14.39
C GLY A 85 10.16 8.67 -13.95
N SER A 86 10.11 8.23 -12.69
CA SER A 86 10.78 6.99 -12.29
C SER A 86 10.03 5.77 -12.84
N SER A 87 10.57 5.16 -13.89
CA SER A 87 10.02 3.97 -14.57
C SER A 87 10.58 2.65 -14.06
N TRP A 88 11.60 2.69 -13.18
CA TRP A 88 12.43 1.53 -12.81
C TRP A 88 11.65 0.29 -12.34
N ASN A 89 10.49 0.50 -11.70
CA ASN A 89 9.62 -0.58 -11.23
C ASN A 89 8.21 -0.53 -11.85
N ARG A 90 7.93 0.41 -12.76
CA ARG A 90 6.59 0.58 -13.33
C ARG A 90 6.31 -0.56 -14.31
N GLY A 91 5.32 -1.40 -13.98
CA GLY A 91 4.92 -2.53 -14.82
C GLY A 91 5.82 -3.77 -14.70
N ARG A 92 6.86 -3.75 -13.87
CA ARG A 92 7.74 -4.90 -13.65
C ARG A 92 6.98 -5.98 -12.89
N LYS A 93 6.78 -7.14 -13.51
CA LYS A 93 6.18 -8.32 -12.88
C LYS A 93 7.29 -9.20 -12.31
N HIS A 94 7.02 -9.86 -11.18
CA HIS A 94 7.92 -10.90 -10.68
C HIS A 94 7.94 -12.09 -11.63
N ALA A 95 9.11 -12.72 -11.77
CA ALA A 95 9.25 -14.00 -12.46
C ALA A 95 8.32 -15.05 -11.80
N GLN A 96 7.87 -16.02 -12.59
CA GLN A 96 6.93 -17.05 -12.14
C GLN A 96 7.46 -17.81 -10.91
N GLU A 97 8.75 -18.16 -10.91
CA GLU A 97 9.39 -18.83 -9.78
C GLU A 97 9.35 -17.99 -8.50
N VAL A 98 9.63 -16.69 -8.60
CA VAL A 98 9.60 -15.76 -7.45
C VAL A 98 8.17 -15.60 -6.94
N ARG A 99 7.20 -15.55 -7.85
CA ARG A 99 5.77 -15.51 -7.51
C ARG A 99 5.33 -16.79 -6.80
N GLU A 100 5.82 -17.95 -7.23
CA GLU A 100 5.51 -19.24 -6.62
C GLU A 100 6.17 -19.38 -5.24
N LYS A 101 7.43 -18.96 -5.08
CA LYS A 101 8.09 -18.89 -3.76
C LYS A 101 7.33 -18.01 -2.78
N MET A 102 6.88 -16.83 -3.22
CA MET A 102 6.03 -15.97 -2.41
C MET A 102 4.69 -16.62 -2.07
N ARG A 103 4.04 -17.28 -3.03
CA ARG A 103 2.79 -18.03 -2.79
C ARG A 103 3.00 -19.11 -1.73
N MET A 104 4.00 -19.96 -1.89
CA MET A 104 4.32 -21.05 -0.97
C MET A 104 4.62 -20.53 0.44
N ALA A 105 5.37 -19.43 0.56
CA ALA A 105 5.66 -18.81 1.85
C ALA A 105 4.41 -18.26 2.59
N HIS A 106 3.31 -18.00 1.89
CA HIS A 106 2.05 -17.52 2.48
C HIS A 106 0.95 -18.59 2.56
N LEU A 107 1.14 -19.72 1.89
CA LEU A 107 0.16 -20.79 1.85
C LEU A 107 -0.03 -21.35 3.28
N GLY A 108 -1.30 -21.44 3.71
CA GLY A 108 -1.66 -22.00 5.01
C GLY A 108 -1.43 -21.09 6.23
N LYS A 109 -0.79 -19.92 6.07
CA LYS A 109 -0.65 -18.95 7.18
C LYS A 109 -2.02 -18.40 7.58
N LYS A 110 -2.43 -18.68 8.83
CA LYS A 110 -3.63 -18.12 9.44
C LYS A 110 -3.25 -16.96 10.36
N PHE A 111 -4.06 -15.91 10.36
CA PHE A 111 -3.94 -14.87 11.36
C PHE A 111 -4.32 -15.41 12.74
N SER A 112 -3.59 -14.99 13.77
CA SER A 112 -3.96 -15.25 15.17
C SER A 112 -5.29 -14.57 15.50
N GLU A 113 -6.00 -15.07 16.52
CA GLU A 113 -7.25 -14.44 16.96
C GLU A 113 -7.05 -12.98 17.39
N GLU A 114 -5.93 -12.67 18.05
CA GLU A 114 -5.58 -11.30 18.40
C GLU A 114 -5.43 -10.39 17.16
N HIS A 115 -4.80 -10.90 16.10
CA HIS A 115 -4.63 -10.17 14.85
C HIS A 115 -5.98 -9.94 14.15
N LYS A 116 -6.83 -10.97 14.09
CA LYS A 116 -8.21 -10.85 13.56
C LYS A 116 -9.01 -9.81 14.34
N ARG A 117 -8.88 -9.79 15.67
CA ARG A 117 -9.54 -8.80 16.54
C ARG A 117 -9.06 -7.38 16.22
N LYS A 118 -7.76 -7.15 16.06
CA LYS A 118 -7.21 -5.83 15.70
C LYS A 118 -7.73 -5.34 14.35
N ILE A 119 -7.78 -6.21 13.34
CA ILE A 119 -8.39 -5.89 12.04
C ILE A 119 -9.88 -5.56 12.21
N GLY A 120 -10.61 -6.35 12.99
CA GLY A 120 -12.02 -6.12 13.28
C GLY A 120 -12.27 -4.74 13.90
N LEU A 121 -11.50 -4.40 14.94
CA LEU A 121 -11.60 -3.10 15.63
C LEU A 121 -11.24 -1.92 14.71
N ALA A 122 -10.19 -2.05 13.89
CA ALA A 122 -9.81 -0.99 12.95
C ALA A 122 -10.88 -0.74 11.87
N ASN A 123 -11.65 -1.77 11.52
CA ASN A 123 -12.76 -1.66 10.56
C ASN A 123 -14.11 -1.41 11.22
N ALA A 124 -14.22 -1.56 12.54
CA ALA A 124 -15.44 -1.31 13.29
C ALA A 124 -15.79 0.18 13.17
N GLY A 125 -16.97 0.46 12.60
CA GLY A 125 -17.41 1.83 12.33
C GLY A 125 -16.95 2.42 11.00
N ASN A 126 -16.25 1.64 10.14
CA ASN A 126 -15.97 2.09 8.77
C ASN A 126 -17.27 2.12 7.95
N ARG A 127 -17.88 3.32 7.85
CA ARG A 127 -19.11 3.57 7.10
C ARG A 127 -18.85 4.11 5.69
N GLY A 128 -17.60 4.22 5.24
CA GLY A 128 -17.23 4.87 3.99
C GLY A 128 -17.87 4.24 2.73
N SER A 129 -18.27 2.98 2.81
CA SER A 129 -18.95 2.26 1.73
C SER A 129 -20.40 1.89 2.04
N LEU A 130 -20.90 2.19 3.25
CA LEU A 130 -22.29 1.92 3.63
C LEU A 130 -23.21 2.92 2.93
N GLY A 131 -24.12 2.41 2.08
CA GLY A 131 -25.05 3.25 1.32
C GLY A 131 -24.46 3.84 0.03
N MET A 132 -23.19 3.56 -0.29
CA MET A 132 -22.58 4.03 -1.54
C MET A 132 -23.22 3.31 -2.73
N LYS A 133 -24.02 4.04 -3.52
CA LYS A 133 -24.58 3.51 -4.78
C LYS A 133 -23.46 3.45 -5.82
N ARG A 134 -23.25 2.26 -6.39
CA ARG A 134 -22.34 2.11 -7.53
C ARG A 134 -22.88 2.88 -8.73
N SER A 135 -21.99 3.44 -9.54
CA SER A 135 -22.38 4.08 -10.81
C SER A 135 -23.15 3.10 -11.70
N ASP A 136 -24.03 3.63 -12.55
CA ASP A 136 -24.84 2.81 -13.45
C ASP A 136 -23.98 1.98 -14.41
N GLU A 137 -22.84 2.53 -14.85
CA GLU A 137 -21.88 1.81 -15.68
C GLU A 137 -21.31 0.58 -14.94
N THR A 138 -20.95 0.73 -13.67
CA THR A 138 -20.48 -0.39 -12.84
C THR A 138 -21.60 -1.40 -12.60
N ARG A 139 -22.83 -0.93 -12.37
CA ARG A 139 -24.00 -1.79 -12.18
C ARG A 139 -24.29 -2.63 -13.42
N LYS A 140 -24.21 -2.02 -14.61
CA LYS A 140 -24.38 -2.69 -15.89
C LYS A 140 -23.26 -3.71 -16.17
N LYS A 141 -22.01 -3.42 -15.80
CA LYS A 141 -20.91 -4.40 -15.92
C LYS A 141 -21.14 -5.62 -15.03
N MET A 142 -21.64 -5.42 -13.81
CA MET A 142 -21.94 -6.50 -12.88
C MET A 142 -23.20 -7.30 -13.25
N SER A 143 -24.15 -6.71 -13.96
CA SER A 143 -25.37 -7.41 -14.41
C SER A 143 -25.15 -8.29 -15.63
N LYS A 144 -24.00 -8.19 -16.31
CA LYS A 144 -23.70 -9.04 -17.47
C LYS A 144 -23.59 -10.50 -17.01
N PRO A 145 -24.28 -11.44 -17.67
CA PRO A 145 -24.08 -12.85 -17.40
C PRO A 145 -22.62 -13.23 -17.67
N LYS A 146 -22.13 -14.20 -16.90
CA LYS A 146 -20.80 -14.80 -17.14
C LYS A 146 -20.77 -15.39 -18.55
N SER A 147 -19.67 -15.19 -19.27
CA SER A 147 -19.47 -15.79 -20.59
C SER A 147 -19.51 -17.32 -20.51
N GLU A 148 -19.85 -17.96 -21.61
CA GLU A 148 -19.94 -19.43 -21.66
C GLU A 148 -18.60 -20.09 -21.34
N GLU A 149 -17.50 -19.55 -21.87
CA GLU A 149 -16.14 -19.97 -21.54
C GLU A 149 -15.86 -19.89 -20.02
N HIS A 150 -16.27 -18.80 -19.37
CA HIS A 150 -16.08 -18.64 -17.93
C HIS A 150 -16.95 -19.63 -17.12
N ARG A 151 -18.16 -19.96 -17.60
CA ARG A 151 -19.02 -20.98 -16.97
C ARG A 151 -18.42 -22.38 -17.13
N SER A 152 -17.90 -22.69 -18.31
CA SER A 152 -17.19 -23.95 -18.59
C SER A 152 -15.96 -24.11 -17.69
N ASN A 153 -15.12 -23.08 -17.57
CA ASN A 153 -13.95 -23.10 -16.68
C ASN A 153 -14.31 -23.30 -15.21
N ILE A 154 -15.40 -22.69 -14.72
CA ILE A 154 -15.91 -22.93 -13.37
C ILE A 154 -16.39 -24.38 -13.24
N SER A 155 -17.12 -24.90 -14.22
CA SER A 155 -17.63 -26.27 -14.21
C SER A 155 -16.47 -27.27 -14.14
N ALA A 156 -15.49 -27.16 -15.04
CA ALA A 156 -14.29 -28.01 -15.06
C ALA A 156 -13.52 -27.98 -13.73
N ALA A 157 -13.38 -26.81 -13.11
CA ALA A 157 -12.71 -26.66 -11.82
C ALA A 157 -13.47 -27.30 -10.64
N LEU A 158 -14.79 -27.51 -10.78
CA LEU A 158 -15.64 -28.12 -9.75
C LEU A 158 -15.83 -29.63 -9.93
N VAL A 159 -15.53 -30.18 -11.10
CA VAL A 159 -15.56 -31.63 -11.34
C VAL A 159 -14.63 -32.33 -10.34
N GLY A 160 -15.19 -33.26 -9.55
CA GLY A 160 -14.44 -34.01 -8.54
C GLY A 160 -14.26 -33.30 -7.18
N ASN A 161 -14.81 -32.10 -6.99
CA ASN A 161 -14.74 -31.41 -5.69
C ASN A 161 -15.65 -32.08 -4.64
N LYS A 162 -15.05 -32.81 -3.69
CA LYS A 162 -15.76 -33.52 -2.62
C LYS A 162 -15.98 -32.71 -1.32
N ARG A 163 -15.52 -31.46 -1.25
CA ARG A 163 -15.45 -30.68 0.01
C ARG A 163 -16.79 -30.43 0.71
N ALA A 164 -17.88 -30.38 -0.05
CA ALA A 164 -19.23 -30.14 0.47
C ALA A 164 -20.18 -31.31 0.19
N LEU A 165 -19.65 -32.44 -0.29
CA LEU A 165 -20.44 -33.62 -0.59
C LEU A 165 -21.02 -34.18 0.72
N GLY A 166 -22.35 -34.25 0.82
CA GLY A 166 -23.05 -34.73 2.02
C GLY A 166 -23.36 -33.65 3.08
N HIS A 167 -22.90 -32.40 2.91
CA HIS A 167 -23.23 -31.32 3.85
C HIS A 167 -24.70 -30.90 3.71
N ARG A 168 -25.54 -31.18 4.72
CA ARG A 168 -26.94 -30.73 4.77
C ARG A 168 -27.06 -29.45 5.61
N HIS A 169 -27.66 -28.42 5.03
CA HIS A 169 -28.04 -27.22 5.77
C HIS A 169 -29.11 -27.56 6.84
N SER A 170 -29.07 -26.86 7.96
CA SER A 170 -30.11 -26.97 9.00
C SER A 170 -31.49 -26.57 8.46
N GLU A 171 -32.55 -27.10 9.07
CA GLU A 171 -33.93 -26.77 8.70
C GLU A 171 -34.20 -25.26 8.75
N GLU A 172 -33.68 -24.56 9.76
CA GLU A 172 -33.80 -23.11 9.85
C GLU A 172 -33.11 -22.38 8.68
N THR A 173 -31.91 -22.83 8.30
CA THR A 173 -31.17 -22.24 7.17
C THR A 173 -31.88 -22.51 5.86
N ARG A 174 -32.43 -23.72 5.67
CA ARG A 174 -33.23 -24.09 4.50
C ARG A 174 -34.48 -23.22 4.36
N ARG A 175 -35.19 -22.95 5.47
CA ARG A 175 -36.35 -22.06 5.50
C ARG A 175 -35.97 -20.62 5.09
N LYS A 176 -34.90 -20.07 5.64
CA LYS A 176 -34.40 -18.71 5.27
C LYS A 176 -34.05 -18.61 3.77
N ILE A 177 -33.40 -19.63 3.21
CA ILE A 177 -33.07 -19.68 1.77
C ILE A 177 -34.34 -19.74 0.92
N SER A 178 -35.32 -20.56 1.31
CA SER A 178 -36.59 -20.72 0.59
C SER A 178 -37.37 -19.41 0.50
N VAL A 179 -37.53 -18.72 1.64
CA VAL A 179 -38.24 -17.42 1.71
C VAL A 179 -37.58 -16.37 0.82
N ASN A 180 -36.24 -16.31 0.79
CA ASN A 180 -35.55 -15.35 -0.06
C ASN A 180 -35.67 -15.66 -1.56
N ARG A 181 -35.74 -16.95 -1.95
CA ARG A 181 -35.95 -17.33 -3.36
C ARG A 181 -37.37 -17.00 -3.83
N SER A 182 -38.39 -17.24 -3.01
CA SER A 182 -39.77 -16.91 -3.37
C SER A 182 -40.01 -15.39 -3.43
N ALA A 183 -39.38 -14.62 -2.54
CA ALA A 183 -39.40 -13.15 -2.57
C ALA A 183 -38.70 -12.57 -3.81
N ALA A 184 -37.58 -13.17 -4.24
CA ALA A 184 -36.90 -12.76 -5.48
C ALA A 184 -37.71 -13.08 -6.74
N SER A 185 -38.43 -14.22 -6.77
CA SER A 185 -39.27 -14.59 -7.90
C SER A 185 -40.52 -13.72 -8.05
N LYS A 186 -41.12 -13.27 -6.93
CA LYS A 186 -42.25 -12.33 -6.94
C LYS A 186 -41.88 -10.94 -7.46
N ARG A 187 -40.64 -10.48 -7.26
CA ARG A 187 -40.15 -9.18 -7.76
C ARG A 187 -39.83 -9.15 -9.27
N LEU A 188 -39.83 -10.30 -9.94
CA LEU A 188 -39.61 -10.41 -11.39
C LEU A 188 -40.92 -10.52 -12.18
N LEU A 189 -42.06 -10.63 -11.50
CA LEU A 189 -43.41 -10.78 -12.08
C LEU A 189 -44.32 -9.56 -11.81
N THR A 190 -43.76 -8.48 -11.28
CA THR A 190 -44.38 -7.15 -11.08
C THR A 190 -43.47 -6.11 -11.68
#